data_AF-Q4QIT3-F1
#
_entry.id   AF-Q4QIT3-F1
#
_cell.length_a   1.000
_cell.length_b   1.000
_cell.length_c   1.000
_cell.angle_alpha   90.00
_cell.angle_beta   90.00
_cell.angle_gamma   90.00
#
_symmetry.space_group_name_H-M   'P 1'
#
loop_
_entity.id
_entity.type
_entity.pdbx_description
1 polymer ?
#
loop_
_entity_poly.entity_id
_entity_poly.type
_entity_poly.pdbx_seq_one_letter_code
_entity_poly.pdbx_strand_id
1 'polypeptide(L)'
;MTVVLCRSYETPTYLIPYYLRDVRSRFLHYASVRKRKGGPMYMTVEDFVLALLASPEKVLPNPDIVQDLQRLFESMDANGDGYISFPEFRFLMSLLTSDPHEVEALFSIVSTDNSGTLSLEEFANVLRGATKDEGVVRSLLKPSTRRNGIVRALFGDETAPRRCSFRELEALIHSVRTEVWKAEFRQYDVEKHNRITAEEFAALIARQVLGSHLPYYLVGNIRRLHGSGDVVTLDMWLGLNEVMLYAEQLAANVEMFSGSGMSVTKRDFPRLMSMAGVPALPQATIDIIFAVFDKNGDGSMEMDELLFIMRKKVKYHYSAPPHERKSLPKRFLECSSDVLAGLGR
;
A
#
# COMPACT_ATOMS: atom_id res chain seq x y z
N MET A 1 -12.71 25.57 6.06
CA MET A 1 -12.24 25.31 7.43
C MET A 1 -10.75 25.03 7.34
N THR A 2 -9.94 25.90 7.93
CA THR A 2 -8.50 25.69 8.14
C THR A 2 -8.36 24.54 9.13
N VAL A 3 -7.99 23.35 8.65
CA VAL A 3 -7.64 22.24 9.53
C VAL A 3 -6.33 22.65 10.21
N VAL A 4 -6.38 22.85 11.53
CA VAL A 4 -5.18 23.13 12.31
C VAL A 4 -4.36 21.84 12.37
N LEU A 5 -3.28 21.79 11.59
CA LEU A 5 -2.36 20.65 11.50
C LEU A 5 -1.38 20.69 12.68
N CYS A 6 -1.88 20.52 13.91
CA CYS A 6 -1.01 20.46 15.08
C CYS A 6 -0.30 19.10 15.14
N ARG A 7 1.03 19.11 15.12
CA ARG A 7 1.85 18.00 15.62
C ARG A 7 1.89 18.14 17.14
N SER A 8 1.40 17.15 17.89
CA SER A 8 1.66 17.12 19.34
C SER A 8 3.17 17.06 19.53
N TYR A 9 3.72 17.86 20.45
CA TYR A 9 5.14 17.87 20.80
C TYR A 9 5.65 16.46 21.14
N GLU A 10 4.77 15.58 21.59
CA GLU A 10 5.05 14.20 21.97
C GLU A 10 5.08 13.22 20.79
N THR A 11 4.70 13.61 19.58
CA THR A 11 4.73 12.69 18.42
C THR A 11 6.16 12.54 17.91
N PRO A 12 6.79 11.35 18.06
CA PRO A 12 8.15 11.12 17.61
C PRO A 12 8.31 11.45 16.11
N THR A 13 9.47 11.98 15.72
CA THR A 13 9.79 12.41 14.34
C THR A 13 9.68 11.31 13.30
N TYR A 14 9.87 10.05 13.70
CA TYR A 14 9.74 8.89 12.83
C TYR A 14 8.28 8.47 12.57
N LEU A 15 7.31 8.94 13.36
CA LEU A 15 5.90 8.61 13.14
C LEU A 15 5.25 9.59 12.17
N ILE A 16 4.52 9.05 11.19
CA ILE A 16 3.68 9.85 10.31
C ILE A 16 2.58 10.52 11.15
N PRO A 17 2.48 11.86 11.15
CA PRO A 17 1.46 12.60 11.88
C PRO A 17 0.04 12.14 11.56
N TYR A 18 -0.87 12.16 12.54
CA TYR A 18 -2.24 11.67 12.38
C TYR A 18 -3.00 12.35 11.23
N TYR A 19 -2.77 13.64 10.99
CA TYR A 19 -3.42 14.40 9.92
C TYR A 19 -2.95 13.98 8.52
N LEU A 20 -1.81 13.30 8.40
CA LEU A 20 -1.40 12.69 7.14
C LEU A 20 -2.01 11.29 6.98
N ARG A 21 -2.65 10.71 8.00
CA ARG A 21 -3.23 9.35 7.91
C ARG A 21 -4.62 9.29 7.27
N ASP A 22 -5.11 10.42 6.79
CA ASP A 22 -6.30 10.51 5.96
C ASP A 22 -5.91 10.97 4.55
N VAL A 23 -6.46 10.31 3.52
CA VAL A 23 -6.10 10.56 2.11
C VAL A 23 -6.38 11.99 1.72
N ARG A 24 -7.51 12.55 2.17
CA ARG A 24 -7.91 13.92 1.83
C ARG A 24 -7.04 14.95 2.53
N SER A 25 -6.81 14.77 3.82
CA SER A 25 -5.98 15.66 4.63
C SER A 25 -4.53 15.63 4.15
N ARG A 26 -4.00 14.45 3.79
CA ARG A 26 -2.69 14.32 3.15
C ARG A 26 -2.65 15.05 1.81
N PHE A 27 -3.63 14.83 0.94
CA PHE A 27 -3.66 15.51 -0.36
C PHE A 27 -3.63 17.03 -0.21
N LEU A 28 -4.52 17.58 0.63
CA LEU A 28 -4.61 19.02 0.87
C LEU A 28 -3.38 19.60 1.57
N HIS A 29 -2.66 18.78 2.34
CA HIS A 29 -1.43 19.21 2.99
C HIS A 29 -0.34 19.50 1.96
N TYR A 30 -0.15 18.64 0.96
CA TYR A 30 0.96 18.77 0.01
C TYR A 30 0.60 19.52 -1.26
N ALA A 31 -0.61 19.35 -1.81
CA ALA A 31 -1.02 20.00 -3.04
C ALA A 31 -0.78 21.52 -2.98
N SER A 32 -0.10 22.06 -3.99
CA SER A 32 0.33 23.47 -4.03
C SER A 32 -0.30 24.30 -5.15
N VAL A 33 -0.90 23.67 -6.17
CA VAL A 33 -1.33 24.36 -7.40
C VAL A 33 -2.86 24.52 -7.48
N ARG A 34 -3.32 25.65 -8.02
CA ARG A 34 -4.69 25.85 -8.51
C ARG A 34 -4.67 26.34 -9.94
N LYS A 35 -5.42 25.68 -10.83
CA LYS A 35 -5.54 26.09 -12.24
C LYS A 35 -6.38 27.36 -12.45
N ARG A 36 -7.22 27.71 -11.47
CA ARG A 36 -8.03 28.93 -11.46
C ARG A 36 -8.27 29.41 -10.03
N LYS A 37 -8.47 30.72 -9.84
CA LYS A 37 -8.76 31.31 -8.53
C LYS A 37 -10.01 30.66 -7.92
N GLY A 38 -9.89 30.15 -6.69
CA GLY A 38 -10.96 29.43 -5.99
C GLY A 38 -11.28 28.02 -6.52
N GLY A 39 -10.58 27.54 -7.56
CA GLY A 39 -10.73 26.19 -8.10
C GLY A 39 -10.09 25.11 -7.21
N PRO A 40 -10.25 23.81 -7.54
CA PRO A 40 -9.65 22.73 -6.76
C PRO A 40 -8.11 22.79 -6.71
N MET A 41 -7.53 22.17 -5.68
CA MET A 41 -6.08 22.02 -5.54
C MET A 41 -5.59 20.82 -6.37
N TYR A 42 -4.36 20.92 -6.85
CA TYR A 42 -3.65 19.90 -7.61
C TYR A 42 -2.21 19.77 -7.09
N MET A 43 -1.62 18.60 -7.29
CA MET A 43 -0.23 18.30 -6.95
C MET A 43 0.65 18.40 -8.21
N THR A 44 1.82 19.02 -8.06
CA THR A 44 2.95 18.79 -8.97
C THR A 44 3.58 17.40 -8.73
N VAL A 45 4.62 17.04 -9.48
CA VAL A 45 5.37 15.80 -9.22
C VAL A 45 6.06 15.85 -7.84
N GLU A 46 6.59 17.00 -7.44
CA GLU A 46 7.22 17.17 -6.12
C GLU A 46 6.19 17.00 -4.99
N ASP A 47 5.03 17.65 -5.11
CA ASP A 47 3.95 17.51 -4.14
C ASP A 47 3.49 16.04 -4.04
N PHE A 48 3.38 15.36 -5.19
CA PHE A 48 3.00 13.97 -5.28
C PHE A 48 3.99 13.06 -4.55
N VAL A 49 5.30 13.23 -4.79
CA VAL A 49 6.34 12.43 -4.14
C VAL A 49 6.39 12.68 -2.63
N LEU A 50 6.30 13.94 -2.21
CA LEU A 50 6.21 14.31 -0.79
C LEU A 50 4.99 13.68 -0.11
N ALA A 51 3.83 13.67 -0.79
CA ALA A 51 2.61 13.04 -0.30
C ALA A 51 2.70 11.52 -0.26
N LEU A 52 3.30 10.90 -1.27
CA LEU A 52 3.46 9.45 -1.34
C LEU A 52 4.34 8.93 -0.19
N LEU A 53 5.46 9.59 0.05
CA LEU A 53 6.41 9.26 1.12
C LEU A 53 6.02 9.84 2.51
N ALA A 54 4.90 10.58 2.55
CA ALA A 54 4.35 11.22 3.73
C ALA A 54 5.38 12.02 4.54
N SER A 55 6.23 12.81 3.86
CA SER A 55 7.29 13.59 4.51
C SER A 55 6.71 14.70 5.40
N PRO A 56 6.81 14.62 6.74
CA PRO A 56 6.12 15.56 7.64
C PRO A 56 6.56 17.01 7.47
N GLU A 57 7.81 17.23 7.06
CA GLU A 57 8.42 18.56 6.95
C GLU A 57 8.38 19.11 5.53
N LYS A 58 7.74 18.40 4.59
CA LYS A 58 7.74 18.73 3.15
C LYS A 58 9.15 18.85 2.54
N VAL A 59 10.11 18.16 3.14
CA VAL A 59 11.49 18.06 2.64
C VAL A 59 11.76 16.61 2.26
N LEU A 60 12.40 16.40 1.12
CA LEU A 60 12.91 15.09 0.73
C LEU A 60 14.39 15.00 1.14
N PRO A 61 14.76 14.05 2.01
CA PRO A 61 16.17 13.74 2.26
C PRO A 61 16.97 13.52 0.98
N ASN A 62 16.40 12.78 0.02
CA ASN A 62 16.96 12.58 -1.30
C ASN A 62 16.05 13.18 -2.39
N PRO A 63 16.43 14.30 -3.05
CA PRO A 63 15.61 14.93 -4.08
C PRO A 63 15.56 14.14 -5.39
N ASP A 64 16.53 13.26 -5.68
CA ASP A 64 16.56 12.46 -6.91
C ASP A 64 15.36 11.49 -7.01
N ILE A 65 14.69 11.24 -5.89
CA ILE A 65 13.48 10.41 -5.83
C ILE A 65 12.32 11.02 -6.62
N VAL A 66 12.31 12.34 -6.81
CA VAL A 66 11.35 13.00 -7.71
C VAL A 66 11.50 12.44 -9.14
N GLN A 67 12.74 12.32 -9.62
CA GLN A 67 13.01 11.76 -10.94
C GLN A 67 12.72 10.26 -11.00
N ASP A 68 13.09 9.50 -9.95
CA ASP A 68 12.82 8.06 -9.89
C ASP A 68 11.31 7.76 -9.96
N LEU A 69 10.46 8.62 -9.39
CA LEU A 69 9.00 8.46 -9.38
C LEU A 69 8.25 9.19 -10.50
N GLN A 70 8.96 9.86 -11.41
CA GLN A 70 8.37 10.60 -12.53
C GLN A 70 7.43 9.72 -13.38
N ARG A 71 7.85 8.48 -13.68
CA ARG A 71 7.02 7.55 -14.47
C ARG A 71 5.76 7.13 -13.73
N LEU A 72 5.84 6.95 -12.40
CA LEU A 72 4.68 6.63 -11.59
C LEU A 72 3.70 7.81 -11.59
N PHE A 73 4.20 9.03 -11.44
CA PHE A 73 3.39 10.26 -11.55
C PHE A 73 2.65 10.33 -12.89
N GLU A 74 3.37 10.18 -14.01
CA GLU A 74 2.78 10.20 -15.36
C GLU A 74 1.74 9.10 -15.55
N SER A 75 1.94 7.93 -14.92
CA SER A 75 0.97 6.84 -14.96
C SER A 75 -0.31 7.12 -14.16
N MET A 76 -0.24 8.01 -13.15
CA MET A 76 -1.41 8.44 -12.35
C MET A 76 -2.14 9.64 -12.95
N ASP A 77 -1.45 10.47 -13.74
CA ASP A 77 -2.03 11.59 -14.48
C ASP A 77 -2.86 11.08 -15.67
N ALA A 78 -4.03 10.54 -15.34
CA ALA A 78 -4.92 9.85 -16.27
C ALA A 78 -5.48 10.77 -17.36
N ASN A 79 -5.64 12.06 -17.06
CA ASN A 79 -6.18 13.04 -17.98
C ASN A 79 -5.09 13.75 -18.82
N GLY A 80 -3.81 13.60 -18.44
CA GLY A 80 -2.63 14.11 -19.14
C GLY A 80 -2.43 15.61 -18.98
N ASP A 81 -2.90 16.21 -17.89
CA ASP A 81 -2.86 17.66 -17.68
C ASP A 81 -1.60 18.16 -16.97
N GLY A 82 -0.68 17.25 -16.63
CA GLY A 82 0.59 17.52 -15.96
C GLY A 82 0.48 17.68 -14.45
N TYR A 83 -0.68 17.37 -13.85
CA TYR A 83 -0.91 17.47 -12.42
C TYR A 83 -1.74 16.30 -11.90
N ILE A 84 -1.59 15.99 -10.61
CA ILE A 84 -2.44 15.00 -9.93
C ILE A 84 -3.57 15.70 -9.20
N SER A 85 -4.80 15.38 -9.59
CA SER A 85 -6.02 15.78 -8.90
C SER A 85 -6.32 14.88 -7.70
N PHE A 86 -7.20 15.33 -6.79
CA PHE A 86 -7.58 14.52 -5.63
C PHE A 86 -8.12 13.12 -5.99
N PRO A 87 -9.00 12.97 -7.01
CA PRO A 87 -9.44 11.65 -7.43
C PRO A 87 -8.32 10.74 -7.96
N GLU A 88 -7.35 11.26 -8.72
CA GLU A 88 -6.21 10.50 -9.22
C GLU A 88 -5.29 10.05 -8.07
N PHE A 89 -4.99 10.94 -7.12
CA PHE A 89 -4.24 10.57 -5.91
C PHE A 89 -5.00 9.52 -5.07
N ARG A 90 -6.32 9.66 -4.94
CA ARG A 90 -7.15 8.72 -4.18
C ARG A 90 -7.22 7.34 -4.85
N PHE A 91 -7.23 7.30 -6.18
CA PHE A 91 -7.13 6.08 -6.95
C PHE A 91 -5.80 5.35 -6.69
N LEU A 92 -4.66 6.06 -6.75
CA LEU A 92 -3.36 5.49 -6.36
C LEU A 92 -3.41 4.89 -4.96
N MET A 93 -3.96 5.63 -4.00
CA MET A 93 -4.02 5.13 -2.63
C MET A 93 -4.84 3.86 -2.50
N SER A 94 -5.92 3.74 -3.28
CA SER A 94 -6.77 2.56 -3.32
C SER A 94 -6.02 1.33 -3.86
N LEU A 95 -5.12 1.51 -4.83
CA LEU A 95 -4.24 0.44 -5.34
C LEU A 95 -3.19 0.03 -4.30
N LEU A 96 -2.59 1.00 -3.60
CA LEU A 96 -1.56 0.74 -2.60
C LEU A 96 -2.09 0.01 -1.37
N THR A 97 -3.34 0.29 -0.95
CA THR A 97 -3.96 -0.30 0.25
C THR A 97 -4.85 -1.49 -0.02
N SER A 98 -4.96 -1.97 -1.27
CA SER A 98 -5.82 -3.12 -1.58
C SER A 98 -5.25 -4.44 -1.05
N ASP A 99 -6.09 -5.33 -0.55
CA ASP A 99 -5.67 -6.70 -0.26
C ASP A 99 -5.71 -7.52 -1.58
N PRO A 100 -4.61 -8.17 -2.00
CA PRO A 100 -4.58 -8.98 -3.22
C PRO A 100 -5.69 -10.03 -3.29
N HIS A 101 -6.01 -10.68 -2.17
CA HIS A 101 -7.03 -11.72 -2.10
C HIS A 101 -8.44 -11.14 -2.13
N GLU A 102 -8.66 -9.96 -1.53
CA GLU A 102 -9.93 -9.26 -1.70
C GLU A 102 -10.16 -8.85 -3.16
N VAL A 103 -9.11 -8.41 -3.86
CA VAL A 103 -9.19 -8.06 -5.29
C VAL A 103 -9.51 -9.30 -6.12
N GLU A 104 -8.85 -10.44 -5.88
CA GLU A 104 -9.12 -11.71 -6.58
C GLU A 104 -10.56 -12.20 -6.37
N ALA A 105 -11.02 -12.20 -5.11
CA ALA A 105 -12.38 -12.61 -4.76
C ALA A 105 -13.42 -11.68 -5.41
N LEU A 106 -13.21 -10.36 -5.37
CA LEU A 106 -14.11 -9.39 -6.01
C LEU A 106 -14.09 -9.53 -7.53
N PHE A 107 -12.93 -9.78 -8.14
CA PHE A 107 -12.82 -10.01 -9.58
C PHE A 107 -13.69 -11.21 -10.00
N SER A 108 -13.62 -12.30 -9.23
CA SER A 108 -14.40 -13.53 -9.48
C SER A 108 -15.92 -13.31 -9.34
N ILE A 109 -16.35 -12.39 -8.47
CA ILE A 109 -17.76 -12.05 -8.28
C ILE A 109 -18.26 -11.09 -9.37
N VAL A 110 -17.43 -10.12 -9.78
CA VAL A 110 -17.83 -9.04 -10.68
C VAL A 110 -17.70 -9.42 -12.16
N SER A 111 -16.88 -10.41 -12.51
CA SER A 111 -16.82 -10.99 -13.86
C SER A 111 -18.11 -11.75 -14.21
N THR A 112 -19.20 -11.01 -14.44
CA THR A 112 -20.56 -11.52 -14.64
C THR A 112 -20.72 -12.46 -15.83
N ASP A 113 -19.82 -12.36 -16.81
CA ASP A 113 -19.82 -13.16 -18.04
C ASP A 113 -18.82 -14.32 -18.00
N ASN A 114 -18.15 -14.57 -16.87
CA ASN A 114 -17.04 -15.54 -16.74
C ASN A 114 -15.96 -15.39 -17.82
N SER A 115 -15.80 -14.21 -18.42
CA SER A 115 -14.80 -13.98 -19.48
C SER A 115 -13.36 -14.02 -18.97
N GLY A 116 -13.16 -13.98 -17.65
CA GLY A 116 -11.84 -13.84 -17.05
C GLY A 116 -11.24 -12.44 -17.23
N THR A 117 -12.05 -11.46 -17.67
CA THR A 117 -11.64 -10.08 -17.93
C THR A 117 -12.68 -9.09 -17.40
N LEU A 118 -12.28 -7.85 -17.09
CA LEU A 118 -13.17 -6.77 -16.64
C LEU A 118 -13.16 -5.59 -17.61
N SER A 119 -14.34 -5.03 -17.85
CA SER A 119 -14.47 -3.68 -18.42
C SER A 119 -14.08 -2.60 -17.39
N LEU A 120 -13.97 -1.34 -17.83
CA LEU A 120 -13.71 -0.21 -16.94
C LEU A 120 -14.85 -0.02 -15.93
N GLU A 121 -16.10 -0.22 -16.34
CA GLU A 121 -17.27 -0.13 -15.45
C GLU A 121 -17.24 -1.21 -14.36
N GLU A 122 -16.94 -2.45 -14.76
CA GLU A 122 -16.80 -3.58 -13.84
C GLU A 122 -15.64 -3.35 -12.86
N PHE A 123 -14.49 -2.87 -13.34
CA PHE A 123 -13.36 -2.52 -12.49
C PHE A 123 -13.68 -1.39 -11.49
N ALA A 124 -14.38 -0.36 -11.93
CA ALA A 124 -14.82 0.70 -11.04
C ALA A 124 -15.72 0.14 -9.91
N ASN A 125 -16.59 -0.82 -10.22
CA ASN A 125 -17.41 -1.50 -9.22
C ASN A 125 -16.57 -2.38 -8.26
N VAL A 126 -15.52 -3.07 -8.74
CA VAL A 126 -14.56 -3.80 -7.87
C VAL A 126 -13.94 -2.84 -6.86
N LEU A 127 -13.45 -1.68 -7.31
CA LEU A 127 -12.86 -0.68 -6.43
C LEU A 127 -13.89 -0.09 -5.46
N ARG A 128 -15.13 0.13 -5.89
CA ARG A 128 -16.24 0.53 -5.00
C ARG A 128 -16.43 -0.48 -3.86
N GLY A 129 -16.40 -1.77 -4.20
CA GLY A 129 -16.52 -2.89 -3.25
C GLY A 129 -15.41 -2.87 -2.20
N ALA A 130 -14.16 -2.85 -2.66
CA ALA A 130 -12.95 -2.88 -1.82
C ALA A 130 -12.79 -1.62 -0.96
N THR A 131 -13.07 -0.43 -1.53
CA THR A 131 -12.71 0.85 -0.88
C THR A 131 -13.89 1.60 -0.26
N LYS A 132 -15.14 1.24 -0.62
CA LYS A 132 -16.38 1.98 -0.28
C LYS A 132 -16.40 3.43 -0.79
N ASP A 133 -15.69 3.73 -1.88
CA ASP A 133 -15.54 5.10 -2.36
C ASP A 133 -16.25 5.40 -3.69
N GLU A 134 -17.39 6.11 -3.62
CA GLU A 134 -18.13 6.55 -4.82
C GLU A 134 -17.42 7.66 -5.62
N GLY A 135 -16.53 8.43 -4.98
CA GLY A 135 -15.81 9.52 -5.62
C GLY A 135 -14.79 9.01 -6.63
N VAL A 136 -14.05 7.96 -6.28
CA VAL A 136 -13.11 7.25 -7.17
C VAL A 136 -13.86 6.70 -8.37
N VAL A 137 -14.98 5.99 -8.16
CA VAL A 137 -15.79 5.42 -9.23
C VAL A 137 -16.24 6.47 -10.24
N ARG A 138 -16.87 7.55 -9.74
CA ARG A 138 -17.35 8.64 -10.61
C ARG A 138 -16.22 9.29 -11.41
N SER A 139 -15.02 9.36 -10.84
CA SER A 139 -13.87 9.95 -11.55
C SER A 139 -13.28 9.01 -12.59
N LEU A 140 -13.20 7.70 -12.30
CA LEU A 140 -12.69 6.70 -13.23
C LEU A 140 -13.55 6.59 -14.50
N LEU A 141 -14.87 6.71 -14.36
CA LEU A 141 -15.83 6.60 -15.47
C LEU A 141 -15.92 7.85 -16.35
N LYS A 142 -15.13 8.90 -16.08
CA LYS A 142 -15.12 10.09 -16.96
C LYS A 142 -14.38 9.77 -18.27
N PRO A 143 -14.89 10.23 -19.44
CA PRO A 143 -14.21 10.11 -20.73
C PRO A 143 -12.75 10.57 -20.71
N SER A 144 -12.47 11.68 -20.01
CA SER A 144 -11.13 12.26 -19.90
C SER A 144 -10.12 11.36 -19.22
N THR A 145 -10.55 10.40 -18.40
CA THR A 145 -9.68 9.55 -17.58
C THR A 145 -9.01 8.44 -18.40
N ARG A 146 -9.48 8.17 -19.63
CA ARG A 146 -8.87 7.18 -20.54
C ARG A 146 -7.83 7.78 -21.50
N ARG A 147 -7.41 9.03 -21.30
CA ARG A 147 -6.46 9.71 -22.21
C ARG A 147 -5.03 9.22 -22.03
N ASN A 148 -4.64 8.89 -20.80
CA ASN A 148 -3.27 8.52 -20.47
C ASN A 148 -3.19 7.51 -19.30
N GLY A 149 -1.97 7.11 -18.97
CA GLY A 149 -1.61 6.45 -17.73
C GLY A 149 -2.20 5.06 -17.56
N ILE A 150 -2.38 4.66 -16.30
CA ILE A 150 -2.81 3.32 -15.91
C ILE A 150 -4.19 2.96 -16.46
N VAL A 151 -5.13 3.91 -16.44
CA VAL A 151 -6.52 3.63 -16.85
C VAL A 151 -6.56 3.32 -18.34
N ARG A 152 -5.85 4.11 -19.16
CA ARG A 152 -5.69 3.80 -20.59
C ARG A 152 -4.91 2.51 -20.80
N ALA A 153 -3.83 2.31 -20.03
CA ALA A 153 -3.02 1.11 -20.13
C ALA A 153 -3.85 -0.15 -19.89
N LEU A 154 -4.80 -0.15 -18.94
CA LEU A 154 -5.68 -1.28 -18.58
C LEU A 154 -6.97 -1.40 -19.42
N PHE A 155 -7.55 -0.29 -19.88
CA PHE A 155 -8.89 -0.28 -20.48
C PHE A 155 -8.96 0.33 -21.87
N GLY A 156 -7.81 0.71 -22.44
CA GLY A 156 -7.74 1.37 -23.73
C GLY A 156 -8.30 2.78 -23.67
N ASP A 157 -8.44 3.41 -24.83
CA ASP A 157 -9.12 4.69 -24.97
C ASP A 157 -10.54 4.51 -25.50
N GLU A 158 -11.24 5.61 -25.78
CA GLU A 158 -12.63 5.56 -26.26
C GLU A 158 -12.75 4.95 -27.66
N THR A 159 -11.69 5.02 -28.46
CA THR A 159 -11.68 4.53 -29.85
C THR A 159 -11.35 3.04 -29.93
N ALA A 160 -10.59 2.55 -28.96
CA ALA A 160 -10.21 1.14 -28.84
C ALA A 160 -10.35 0.68 -27.38
N PRO A 161 -11.59 0.50 -26.88
CA PRO A 161 -11.81 0.01 -25.53
C PRO A 161 -11.29 -1.42 -25.40
N ARG A 162 -10.69 -1.73 -24.25
CA ARG A 162 -10.22 -3.07 -23.92
C ARG A 162 -10.72 -3.49 -22.55
N ARG A 163 -10.67 -4.79 -22.29
CA ARG A 163 -10.89 -5.37 -20.98
C ARG A 163 -9.54 -5.80 -20.39
N CYS A 164 -9.40 -5.76 -19.07
CA CYS A 164 -8.19 -6.22 -18.39
C CYS A 164 -8.43 -7.57 -17.71
N SER A 165 -7.47 -8.47 -17.79
CA SER A 165 -7.46 -9.70 -17.01
C SER A 165 -7.05 -9.43 -15.55
N PHE A 166 -7.38 -10.37 -14.65
CA PHE A 166 -6.94 -10.30 -13.25
C PHE A 166 -5.41 -10.21 -13.15
N ARG A 167 -4.69 -11.02 -13.93
CA ARG A 167 -3.23 -11.06 -13.94
C ARG A 167 -2.61 -9.72 -14.36
N GLU A 168 -3.21 -9.02 -15.32
CA GLU A 168 -2.75 -7.67 -15.70
C GLU A 168 -2.95 -6.65 -14.56
N LEU A 169 -4.10 -6.70 -13.90
CA LEU A 169 -4.40 -5.81 -12.77
C LEU A 169 -3.49 -6.09 -11.57
N GLU A 170 -3.29 -7.36 -11.23
CA GLU A 170 -2.40 -7.80 -10.16
C GLU A 170 -0.95 -7.36 -10.42
N ALA A 171 -0.43 -7.63 -11.63
CA ALA A 171 0.92 -7.22 -12.02
C ALA A 171 1.11 -5.70 -11.96
N LEU A 172 0.08 -4.94 -12.33
CA LEU A 172 0.10 -3.48 -12.24
C LEU A 172 0.13 -3.00 -10.78
N ILE A 173 -0.76 -3.50 -9.92
CA ILE A 173 -0.79 -3.15 -8.49
C ILE A 173 0.56 -3.48 -7.84
N HIS A 174 1.11 -4.66 -8.15
CA HIS A 174 2.42 -5.10 -7.69
C HIS A 174 3.54 -4.17 -8.16
N SER A 175 3.54 -3.78 -9.45
CA SER A 175 4.51 -2.83 -10.00
C SER A 175 4.43 -1.48 -9.31
N VAL A 176 3.22 -0.95 -9.07
CA VAL A 176 3.03 0.33 -8.38
C VAL A 176 3.61 0.27 -6.97
N ARG A 177 3.27 -0.76 -6.18
CA ARG A 177 3.80 -0.97 -4.82
C ARG A 177 5.32 -1.06 -4.81
N THR A 178 5.87 -1.86 -5.73
CA THR A 178 7.31 -2.07 -5.87
C THR A 178 8.04 -0.75 -6.11
N GLU A 179 7.51 0.12 -6.98
CA GLU A 179 8.11 1.44 -7.20
C GLU A 179 8.07 2.33 -5.95
N VAL A 180 6.99 2.26 -5.16
CA VAL A 180 6.95 3.02 -3.90
C VAL A 180 7.92 2.46 -2.87
N TRP A 181 8.01 1.13 -2.71
CA TRP A 181 8.96 0.51 -1.78
C TRP A 181 10.41 0.80 -2.16
N LYS A 182 10.75 0.81 -3.45
CA LYS A 182 12.06 1.27 -3.94
C LYS A 182 12.32 2.72 -3.57
N ALA A 183 11.34 3.61 -3.77
CA ALA A 183 11.47 5.01 -3.42
C ALA A 183 11.66 5.23 -1.92
N GLU A 184 10.96 4.47 -1.06
CA GLU A 184 11.15 4.50 0.39
C GLU A 184 12.57 4.07 0.79
N PHE A 185 13.11 3.01 0.18
CA PHE A 185 14.48 2.55 0.43
C PHE A 185 15.53 3.57 -0.01
N ARG A 186 15.38 4.15 -1.21
CA ARG A 186 16.33 5.12 -1.78
C ARG A 186 16.31 6.49 -1.11
N GLN A 187 15.37 6.75 -0.18
CA GLN A 187 15.49 7.89 0.74
C GLN A 187 16.73 7.76 1.64
N TYR A 188 17.20 6.54 1.87
CA TYR A 188 18.37 6.23 2.69
C TYR A 188 19.56 5.81 1.82
N ASP A 189 19.33 5.03 0.76
CA ASP A 189 20.36 4.68 -0.23
C ASP A 189 20.57 5.80 -1.27
N VAL A 190 21.18 6.91 -0.83
CA VAL A 190 21.43 8.08 -1.68
C VAL A 190 22.43 7.77 -2.81
N GLU A 191 23.45 6.95 -2.52
CA GLU A 191 24.48 6.57 -3.49
C GLU A 191 24.02 5.50 -4.49
N LYS A 192 22.79 4.97 -4.33
CA LYS A 192 22.18 3.93 -5.18
C LYS A 192 23.02 2.66 -5.30
N HIS A 193 23.65 2.24 -4.20
CA HIS A 193 24.44 1.01 -4.12
C HIS A 193 23.61 -0.23 -3.75
N ASN A 194 22.28 -0.07 -3.67
CA ASN A 194 21.28 -1.08 -3.31
C ASN A 194 21.49 -1.68 -1.92
N ARG A 195 22.07 -0.91 -0.99
CA ARG A 195 22.27 -1.33 0.40
C ARG A 195 22.04 -0.16 1.35
N ILE A 196 21.57 -0.45 2.54
CA ILE A 196 21.46 0.50 3.66
C ILE A 196 22.00 -0.16 4.93
N THR A 197 22.37 0.66 5.89
CA THR A 197 22.79 0.22 7.22
C THR A 197 21.60 -0.29 8.04
N ALA A 198 21.88 -1.04 9.11
CA ALA A 198 20.86 -1.45 10.07
C ALA A 198 20.14 -0.26 10.72
N GLU A 199 20.82 0.87 10.92
CA GLU A 199 20.23 2.09 11.50
C GLU A 199 19.20 2.72 10.57
N GLU A 200 19.54 2.86 9.29
CA GLU A 200 18.64 3.36 8.25
C GLU A 200 17.45 2.42 8.03
N PHE A 201 17.70 1.11 8.06
CA PHE A 201 16.66 0.10 8.02
C PHE A 201 15.71 0.19 9.23
N ALA A 202 16.23 0.51 10.43
CA ALA A 202 15.41 0.77 11.62
C ALA A 202 14.42 1.92 11.38
N ALA A 203 14.94 3.03 10.83
CA ALA A 203 14.13 4.20 10.53
C ALA A 203 13.07 3.87 9.46
N LEU A 204 13.43 3.09 8.45
CA LEU A 204 12.52 2.63 7.40
C LEU A 204 11.36 1.79 7.96
N ILE A 205 11.65 0.82 8.83
CA ILE A 205 10.62 -0.01 9.51
C ILE A 205 9.76 0.83 10.44
N ALA A 206 10.35 1.74 11.21
CA ALA A 206 9.62 2.62 12.13
C ALA A 206 8.56 3.47 11.41
N ARG A 207 8.82 3.90 10.18
CA ARG A 207 7.86 4.65 9.36
C ARG A 207 6.66 3.82 8.92
N GLN A 208 6.85 2.51 8.72
CA GLN A 208 5.79 1.58 8.30
C GLN A 208 4.85 1.21 9.47
N VAL A 209 5.34 1.21 10.71
CA VAL A 209 4.56 0.88 11.91
C VAL A 209 3.78 2.12 12.38
N LEU A 210 2.62 2.31 11.76
CA LEU A 210 1.81 3.53 11.92
C LEU A 210 1.26 3.73 13.32
N GLY A 211 1.59 4.88 13.91
CA GLY A 211 0.91 5.40 15.09
C GLY A 211 1.06 4.54 16.33
N SER A 212 2.07 3.68 16.36
CA SER A 212 2.46 2.88 17.51
C SER A 212 3.97 2.92 17.60
N HIS A 213 4.50 3.01 18.81
CA HIS A 213 5.94 2.86 18.99
C HIS A 213 6.36 1.48 18.51
N LEU A 214 7.57 1.37 17.95
CA LEU A 214 8.17 0.07 17.75
C LEU A 214 8.27 -0.63 19.11
N PRO A 215 7.84 -1.90 19.22
CA PRO A 215 8.12 -2.71 20.39
C PRO A 215 9.59 -2.62 20.81
N TYR A 216 9.84 -2.55 22.11
CA TYR A 216 11.19 -2.33 22.65
C TYR A 216 12.20 -3.38 22.17
N TYR A 217 11.77 -4.64 22.05
CA TYR A 217 12.64 -5.72 21.57
C TYR A 217 13.06 -5.53 20.10
N LEU A 218 12.20 -5.00 19.22
CA LEU A 218 12.58 -4.69 17.83
C LEU A 218 13.67 -3.63 17.80
N VAL A 219 13.53 -2.58 18.63
CA VAL A 219 14.57 -1.54 18.75
C VAL A 219 15.89 -2.16 19.23
N GLY A 220 15.83 -3.08 20.19
CA GLY A 220 17.00 -3.83 20.66
C GLY A 220 17.63 -4.71 19.57
N ASN A 221 16.81 -5.44 18.82
CA ASN A 221 17.24 -6.30 17.71
C ASN A 221 17.92 -5.52 16.61
N ILE A 222 17.32 -4.40 16.20
CA ILE A 222 17.89 -3.57 15.15
C ILE A 222 19.20 -2.90 15.60
N ARG A 223 19.32 -2.54 16.88
CA ARG A 223 20.61 -2.07 17.44
C ARG A 223 21.68 -3.16 17.45
N ARG A 224 21.31 -4.44 17.62
CA ARG A 224 22.27 -5.56 17.52
C ARG A 224 22.77 -5.75 16.09
N LEU A 225 21.91 -5.60 15.10
CA LEU A 225 22.30 -5.57 13.68
C LEU A 225 23.29 -4.44 13.36
N HIS A 226 23.18 -3.29 14.04
CA HIS A 226 24.14 -2.19 13.88
C HIS A 226 25.56 -2.57 14.34
N GLY A 227 25.70 -3.47 15.31
CA GLY A 227 27.00 -3.92 15.83
C GLY A 227 27.70 -5.00 14.99
N SER A 228 26.98 -5.69 14.10
CA SER A 228 27.52 -6.80 13.29
C SER A 228 28.08 -6.37 11.93
N GLY A 229 27.84 -5.13 11.50
CA GLY A 229 28.20 -4.66 10.15
C GLY A 229 27.28 -5.21 9.05
N ASP A 230 26.11 -5.73 9.42
CA ASP A 230 25.15 -6.29 8.48
C ASP A 230 24.52 -5.18 7.63
N VAL A 231 24.52 -5.39 6.31
CA VAL A 231 23.91 -4.51 5.32
C VAL A 231 22.57 -5.08 4.87
N VAL A 232 21.55 -4.22 4.81
CA VAL A 232 20.23 -4.58 4.27
C VAL A 232 20.19 -4.17 2.81
N THR A 233 19.97 -5.12 1.92
CA THR A 233 19.88 -4.86 0.47
C THR A 233 18.47 -4.46 0.05
N LEU A 234 18.34 -3.84 -1.12
CA LEU A 234 17.04 -3.52 -1.71
C LEU A 234 16.17 -4.78 -1.89
N ASP A 235 16.74 -5.90 -2.33
CA ASP A 235 15.99 -7.15 -2.54
C ASP A 235 15.46 -7.73 -1.23
N MET A 236 16.23 -7.60 -0.13
CA MET A 236 15.76 -7.98 1.20
C MET A 236 14.58 -7.12 1.64
N TRP A 237 14.65 -5.81 1.40
CA TRP A 237 13.55 -4.90 1.68
C TRP A 237 12.29 -5.23 0.87
N LEU A 238 12.42 -5.44 -0.44
CA LEU A 238 11.30 -5.80 -1.30
C LEU A 238 10.67 -7.13 -0.87
N GLY A 239 11.48 -8.15 -0.57
CA GLY A 239 10.99 -9.45 -0.09
C GLY A 239 10.26 -9.36 1.26
N LEU A 240 10.74 -8.52 2.18
CA LEU A 240 10.04 -8.26 3.44
C LEU A 240 8.67 -7.62 3.19
N ASN A 241 8.60 -6.66 2.27
CA ASN A 241 7.35 -5.99 1.91
C ASN A 241 6.34 -6.94 1.27
N GLU A 242 6.82 -7.85 0.41
CA GLU A 242 6.01 -8.88 -0.24
C GLU A 242 5.31 -9.76 0.80
N VAL A 243 6.06 -10.31 1.76
CA VAL A 243 5.51 -11.15 2.84
C VAL A 243 4.42 -10.43 3.61
N MET A 244 4.62 -9.14 3.88
CA MET A 244 3.69 -8.37 4.71
C MET A 244 2.31 -8.19 4.08
N LEU A 245 2.16 -8.40 2.77
CA LEU A 245 0.87 -8.41 2.09
C LEU A 245 0.02 -9.65 2.44
N TYR A 246 0.65 -10.74 2.90
CA TYR A 246 0.01 -12.03 3.16
C TYR A 246 -0.28 -12.26 4.65
N ALA A 247 -0.54 -11.18 5.39
CA ALA A 247 -0.71 -11.21 6.85
C ALA A 247 -1.79 -12.19 7.32
N GLU A 248 -2.95 -12.22 6.66
CA GLU A 248 -4.06 -13.06 7.10
C GLU A 248 -3.88 -14.53 6.72
N GLN A 249 -3.26 -14.81 5.55
CA GLN A 249 -2.94 -16.17 5.11
C GLN A 249 -1.87 -16.78 6.01
N LEU A 250 -0.85 -16.00 6.38
CA LEU A 250 0.17 -16.42 7.33
C LEU A 250 -0.43 -16.60 8.72
N ALA A 251 -1.29 -15.70 9.20
CA ALA A 251 -1.93 -15.83 10.51
C ALA A 251 -2.70 -17.15 10.66
N ALA A 252 -3.52 -17.51 9.67
CA ALA A 252 -4.30 -18.76 9.72
C ALA A 252 -3.40 -20.01 9.82
N ASN A 253 -2.29 -20.04 9.09
CA ASN A 253 -1.33 -21.15 9.13
C ASN A 253 -0.50 -21.16 10.43
N VAL A 254 -0.16 -19.99 10.95
CA VAL A 254 0.54 -19.82 12.23
C VAL A 254 -0.34 -20.28 13.38
N GLU A 255 -1.61 -19.89 13.43
CA GLU A 255 -2.54 -20.31 14.49
C GLU A 255 -2.63 -21.84 14.59
N MET A 256 -2.65 -22.53 13.45
CA MET A 256 -2.59 -23.99 13.40
C MET A 256 -1.28 -24.56 13.97
N PHE A 257 -0.14 -23.94 13.65
CA PHE A 257 1.17 -24.34 14.19
C PHE A 257 1.28 -24.05 15.69
N SER A 258 0.94 -22.85 16.13
CA SER A 258 1.03 -22.43 17.53
C SER A 258 0.00 -23.13 18.42
N GLY A 259 -1.16 -23.50 17.88
CA GLY A 259 -2.15 -24.34 18.58
C GLY A 259 -1.63 -25.73 18.98
N SER A 260 -0.53 -26.20 18.36
CA SER A 260 0.17 -27.42 18.74
C SER A 260 1.27 -27.22 19.80
N GLY A 261 1.46 -26.00 20.29
CA GLY A 261 2.52 -25.64 21.25
C GLY A 261 3.90 -25.46 20.62
N MET A 262 4.01 -25.45 19.29
CA MET A 262 5.27 -25.25 18.58
C MET A 262 5.51 -23.77 18.24
N SER A 263 6.75 -23.31 18.35
CA SER A 263 7.22 -22.04 17.80
C SER A 263 7.66 -22.21 16.34
N VAL A 264 7.53 -21.16 15.53
CA VAL A 264 7.96 -21.21 14.13
C VAL A 264 9.46 -20.99 14.06
N THR A 265 10.22 -22.04 13.73
CA THR A 265 11.66 -21.92 13.54
C THR A 265 11.99 -21.36 12.15
N LYS A 266 13.21 -20.87 11.98
CA LYS A 266 13.75 -20.44 10.68
C LYS A 266 13.66 -21.52 9.59
N ARG A 267 13.71 -22.80 9.95
CA ARG A 267 13.57 -23.94 9.02
C ARG A 267 12.11 -24.19 8.62
N ASP A 268 11.18 -23.89 9.52
CA ASP A 268 9.75 -24.12 9.29
C ASP A 268 9.10 -22.95 8.53
N PHE A 269 9.65 -21.75 8.67
CA PHE A 269 9.14 -20.52 8.05
C PHE A 269 8.94 -20.62 6.52
N PRO A 270 9.90 -21.15 5.70
CA PRO A 270 9.67 -21.35 4.27
C PRO A 270 8.48 -22.27 3.95
N ARG A 271 8.27 -23.31 4.77
CA ARG A 271 7.16 -24.26 4.58
C ARG A 271 5.83 -23.58 4.89
N LEU A 272 5.79 -22.80 5.97
CA LEU A 272 4.62 -22.04 6.36
C LEU A 272 4.25 -20.98 5.31
N MET A 273 5.24 -20.28 4.74
CA MET A 273 5.03 -19.38 3.60
C MET A 273 4.45 -20.12 2.39
N SER A 274 5.02 -21.27 2.02
CA SER A 274 4.51 -22.08 0.90
C SER A 274 3.07 -22.55 1.13
N MET A 275 2.71 -22.94 2.35
CA MET A 275 1.32 -23.35 2.70
C MET A 275 0.34 -22.17 2.64
N ALA A 276 0.81 -20.98 3.01
CA ALA A 276 0.04 -19.74 2.93
C ALA A 276 -0.02 -19.15 1.50
N GLY A 277 0.60 -19.78 0.50
CA GLY A 277 0.65 -19.28 -0.88
C GLY A 277 1.53 -18.04 -1.05
N VAL A 278 2.43 -17.76 -0.10
CA VAL A 278 3.35 -16.63 -0.14
C VAL A 278 4.52 -16.96 -1.06
N PRO A 279 4.96 -16.04 -1.94
CA PRO A 279 6.13 -16.22 -2.77
C PRO A 279 7.38 -16.61 -1.95
N ALA A 280 8.19 -17.51 -2.51
CA ALA A 280 9.44 -17.92 -1.87
C ALA A 280 10.41 -16.73 -1.74
N LEU A 281 10.98 -16.56 -0.55
CA LEU A 281 11.94 -15.50 -0.29
C LEU A 281 13.39 -15.98 -0.41
N PRO A 282 14.32 -15.09 -0.80
CA PRO A 282 15.74 -15.31 -0.62
C PRO A 282 16.09 -15.60 0.85
N GLN A 283 17.05 -16.52 1.08
CA GLN A 283 17.47 -16.89 2.44
C GLN A 283 17.90 -15.67 3.26
N ALA A 284 18.61 -14.73 2.64
CA ALA A 284 19.09 -13.54 3.30
C ALA A 284 17.94 -12.61 3.79
N THR A 285 16.79 -12.63 3.11
CA THR A 285 15.57 -11.94 3.57
C THR A 285 14.99 -12.61 4.80
N ILE A 286 14.95 -13.95 4.81
CA ILE A 286 14.49 -14.74 5.96
C ILE A 286 15.42 -14.51 7.16
N ASP A 287 16.73 -14.42 6.92
CA ASP A 287 17.74 -14.13 7.94
C ASP A 287 17.47 -12.78 8.62
N ILE A 288 17.16 -11.74 7.85
CA ILE A 288 16.78 -10.43 8.38
C ILE A 288 15.44 -10.48 9.12
N ILE A 289 14.44 -11.18 8.58
CA ILE A 289 13.15 -11.35 9.27
C ILE A 289 13.38 -11.95 10.67
N PHE A 290 14.15 -13.04 10.77
CA PHE A 290 14.45 -13.62 12.07
C PHE A 290 15.32 -12.70 12.93
N ALA A 291 16.36 -12.06 12.38
CA ALA A 291 17.21 -11.17 13.16
C ALA A 291 16.44 -9.96 13.75
N VAL A 292 15.39 -9.49 13.07
CA VAL A 292 14.61 -8.33 13.47
C VAL A 292 13.46 -8.73 14.40
N PHE A 293 12.72 -9.79 14.07
CA PHE A 293 11.47 -10.14 14.74
C PHE A 293 11.59 -11.31 15.74
N ASP A 294 12.73 -12.00 15.83
CA ASP A 294 13.02 -12.95 16.91
C ASP A 294 13.29 -12.20 18.22
N LYS A 295 12.32 -12.25 19.12
CA LYS A 295 12.30 -11.48 20.37
C LYS A 295 13.35 -11.92 21.39
N ASN A 296 13.60 -13.22 21.50
CA ASN A 296 14.48 -13.79 22.53
C ASN A 296 15.81 -14.30 21.96
N GLY A 297 15.97 -14.34 20.64
CA GLY A 297 17.18 -14.76 19.95
C GLY A 297 17.39 -16.27 20.00
N ASP A 298 16.32 -17.06 20.18
CA ASP A 298 16.41 -18.52 20.27
C ASP A 298 16.36 -19.23 18.90
N GLY A 299 16.21 -18.47 17.81
CA GLY A 299 16.09 -19.00 16.44
C GLY A 299 14.65 -19.36 16.05
N SER A 300 13.68 -19.06 16.92
CA SER A 300 12.25 -19.22 16.72
C SER A 300 11.54 -17.88 16.86
N MET A 301 10.41 -17.74 16.17
CA MET A 301 9.63 -16.50 16.18
C MET A 301 8.26 -16.70 16.83
N GLU A 302 7.96 -15.86 17.82
CA GLU A 302 6.58 -15.58 18.24
C GLU A 302 5.89 -14.76 17.15
N MET A 303 5.13 -15.43 16.30
CA MET A 303 4.57 -14.84 15.08
C MET A 303 3.56 -13.71 15.32
N ASP A 304 2.98 -13.61 16.52
CA ASP A 304 1.97 -12.59 16.87
C ASP A 304 2.48 -11.16 16.62
N GLU A 305 3.74 -10.90 16.93
CA GLU A 305 4.30 -9.56 16.81
C GLU A 305 4.70 -9.23 15.36
N LEU A 306 5.17 -10.22 14.60
CA LEU A 306 5.36 -10.09 13.15
C LEU A 306 4.01 -9.81 12.46
N LEU A 307 2.98 -10.60 12.78
CA LEU A 307 1.62 -10.43 12.26
C LEU A 307 1.02 -9.08 12.63
N PHE A 308 1.29 -8.56 13.83
CA PHE A 308 0.88 -7.22 14.23
C PHE A 308 1.43 -6.15 13.28
N ILE A 309 2.72 -6.24 12.93
CA ILE A 309 3.36 -5.28 12.02
C ILE A 309 2.85 -5.45 10.59
N MET A 310 2.71 -6.69 10.11
CA MET A 310 2.16 -6.99 8.79
C MET A 310 0.76 -6.40 8.60
N ARG A 311 -0.14 -6.62 9.56
CA ARG A 311 -1.52 -6.09 9.53
C ARG A 311 -1.60 -4.56 9.57
N LYS A 312 -0.61 -3.90 10.16
CA LYS A 312 -0.52 -2.43 10.16
C LYS A 312 -0.06 -1.89 8.81
N LYS A 313 0.82 -2.63 8.13
CA LYS A 313 1.42 -2.24 6.86
C LYS A 313 0.41 -2.21 5.70
N VAL A 314 -0.50 -3.18 5.61
CA VAL A 314 -1.51 -3.27 4.53
C VAL A 314 -2.31 -1.97 4.39
N LYS A 315 -2.46 -1.21 5.48
CA LYS A 315 -3.19 0.07 5.47
C LYS A 315 -2.39 1.24 4.88
N TYR A 316 -1.13 1.03 4.49
CA TYR A 316 -0.22 1.97 3.80
C TYR A 316 -0.34 3.43 4.26
N HIS A 317 -0.24 3.64 5.57
CA HIS A 317 -0.32 4.94 6.23
C HIS A 317 -1.72 5.53 6.44
N TYR A 318 -2.79 4.79 6.19
CA TYR A 318 -4.16 5.28 6.31
C TYR A 318 -5.01 4.53 7.33
N SER A 319 -5.96 5.23 7.94
CA SER A 319 -7.01 4.62 8.74
C SER A 319 -8.36 5.14 8.26
N ALA A 320 -9.19 4.25 7.69
CA ALA A 320 -10.59 4.57 7.55
C ALA A 320 -11.21 4.74 8.95
N PRO A 321 -12.15 5.69 9.16
CA PRO A 321 -12.93 5.71 10.39
C PRO A 321 -13.61 4.35 10.59
N PRO A 322 -13.74 3.86 11.83
CA PRO A 322 -14.38 2.60 12.13
C PRO A 322 -15.90 2.74 11.91
N HIS A 323 -16.33 2.80 10.65
CA HIS A 323 -17.73 2.57 10.32
C HIS A 323 -17.93 1.07 10.21
N GLU A 324 -18.89 0.56 11.00
CA GLU A 324 -19.26 -0.86 11.14
C GLU A 324 -18.91 -1.69 9.90
N ARG A 325 -18.00 -2.64 10.08
CA ARG A 325 -17.67 -3.63 9.05
C ARG A 325 -18.92 -4.48 8.78
N LYS A 326 -19.80 -4.02 7.89
CA LYS A 326 -20.84 -4.85 7.30
C LYS A 326 -20.17 -5.89 6.39
N SER A 327 -20.53 -7.16 6.57
CA SER A 327 -20.01 -8.26 5.76
C SER A 327 -20.37 -8.08 4.28
N LEU A 328 -19.52 -8.62 3.40
CA LEU A 328 -19.67 -8.55 1.95
C LEU A 328 -21.03 -9.08 1.45
N PRO A 329 -21.58 -10.19 1.99
CA PRO A 329 -22.94 -10.65 1.66
C PRO A 329 -24.03 -9.63 2.00
N LYS A 330 -23.92 -8.94 3.14
CA LYS A 330 -24.90 -7.93 3.57
C LYS A 330 -24.88 -6.71 2.63
N ARG A 331 -23.70 -6.29 2.20
CA ARG A 331 -23.54 -5.18 1.24
C ARG A 331 -24.04 -5.55 -0.16
N PHE A 332 -23.78 -6.78 -0.60
CA PHE A 332 -24.26 -7.29 -1.89
C PHE A 332 -25.79 -7.31 -1.96
N LEU A 333 -26.45 -7.80 -0.90
CA LEU A 333 -27.91 -7.79 -0.79
C LEU A 333 -28.48 -6.36 -0.81
N GLU A 334 -27.91 -5.43 -0.04
CA GLU A 334 -28.33 -4.02 -0.03
C GLU A 334 -28.23 -3.40 -1.44
N CYS A 335 -27.09 -3.58 -2.14
CA CYS A 335 -26.88 -3.03 -3.49
C CYS A 335 -27.77 -3.69 -4.56
N SER A 336 -28.03 -4.99 -4.45
CA SER A 336 -28.92 -5.70 -5.38
C SER A 336 -30.39 -5.29 -5.21
N SER A 337 -30.81 -4.93 -4.00
CA SER A 337 -32.17 -4.46 -3.74
C SER A 337 -32.44 -3.08 -4.35
N ASP A 338 -31.44 -2.19 -4.35
CA ASP A 338 -31.54 -0.86 -4.96
C ASP A 338 -31.60 -0.93 -6.49
N VAL A 339 -30.90 -1.88 -7.12
CA VAL A 339 -30.96 -2.11 -8.58
C VAL A 339 -32.31 -2.69 -9.00
N LEU A 340 -32.90 -3.58 -8.19
CA LEU A 340 -34.21 -4.17 -8.45
C LEU A 340 -35.37 -3.18 -8.20
N ALA A 341 -35.23 -2.28 -7.22
CA ALA A 341 -36.21 -1.23 -6.96
C ALA A 341 -36.27 -0.15 -8.07
N GLY A 342 -35.18 0.04 -8.83
CA GLY A 342 -35.10 0.96 -9.97
C GLY A 342 -35.68 0.42 -11.27
N LEU A 343 -35.92 -0.89 -11.38
CA LEU A 343 -36.50 -1.55 -12.57
C LEU A 343 -38.03 -1.66 -12.51
N GLY A 344 -38.65 -1.19 -11.43
CA GLY A 344 -40.10 -1.23 -11.19
C GLY A 344 -40.80 0.13 -11.25
N ARG A 345 -40.23 1.16 -11.91
CA ARG A 345 -40.89 2.44 -12.14
C ARG A 345 -40.83 2.86 -13.60
#